data_AF-A0A2J7PW30-F1
#
_entry.id   AF-A0A2J7PW30-F1
#
_cell.length_a   1.000
_cell.length_b   1.000
_cell.length_c   1.000
_cell.angle_alpha   90.00
_cell.angle_beta   90.00
_cell.angle_gamma   90.00
#
_symmetry.space_group_name_H-M   'P 1'
#
loop_
_entity.id
_entity.type
_entity.pdbx_description
1 polymer ?
#
loop_
_entity_poly.entity_id
_entity_poly.type
_entity_poly.pdbx_seq_one_letter_code
_entity_poly.pdbx_strand_id
1 'polypeptide(L)'
;MVTMRENHCILLCLFVIIYWWPQGGHCKVYERCELARELKEAHGIPEDQIATWVCIAKHESQFNTSAVGHLNADGSGDHGLFQISDLYWCSPPGKGWVCGVSCAELEDDDIKDDVVCAKRIYRQHQRISGNGFTAWAVYAMYCASKEAADKFVDGCYSEGIKTKALEEAVVRKEVVKTSKKYQTKNIWNSGI
;
A
#
# COMPACT_ATOMS: atom_id res chain seq x y z
N MET A 1 -62.50 13.68 -4.34
CA MET A 1 -62.17 12.25 -4.18
C MET A 1 -61.06 11.91 -5.14
N VAL A 2 -59.84 11.71 -4.65
CA VAL A 2 -58.77 11.04 -5.39
C VAL A 2 -58.27 9.93 -4.46
N THR A 3 -58.64 8.71 -4.82
CA THR A 3 -58.05 7.48 -4.29
C THR A 3 -56.70 7.25 -4.94
N MET A 4 -55.72 6.77 -4.18
CA MET A 4 -54.68 5.76 -4.51
C MET A 4 -53.45 6.03 -3.62
N ARG A 5 -53.23 5.33 -2.49
CA ARG A 5 -53.02 3.89 -2.25
C ARG A 5 -51.53 3.48 -2.41
N GLU A 6 -50.86 3.41 -1.25
CA GLU A 6 -50.02 2.30 -0.76
C GLU A 6 -48.62 2.00 -1.35
N ASN A 7 -48.11 2.68 -2.39
CA ASN A 7 -46.82 2.28 -3.00
C ASN A 7 -45.60 3.18 -2.71
N HIS A 8 -45.76 4.32 -2.03
CA HIS A 8 -44.65 5.26 -1.80
C HIS A 8 -43.92 5.09 -0.45
N CYS A 9 -44.48 4.36 0.51
CA CYS A 9 -43.80 4.12 1.79
C CYS A 9 -42.75 3.01 1.70
N ILE A 10 -42.96 1.97 0.88
CA ILE A 10 -42.05 0.82 0.79
C ILE A 10 -40.72 1.23 0.13
N LEU A 11 -40.77 2.12 -0.86
CA LEU A 11 -39.57 2.57 -1.58
C LEU A 11 -38.64 3.43 -0.72
N LEU A 12 -39.18 4.18 0.25
CA LEU A 12 -38.38 4.98 1.19
C LEU A 12 -37.75 4.13 2.31
N CYS A 13 -38.32 2.97 2.65
CA CYS A 13 -37.74 2.07 3.64
C CYS A 13 -36.51 1.31 3.11
N LEU A 14 -36.46 0.97 1.82
CA LEU A 14 -35.32 0.26 1.23
C LEU A 14 -34.07 1.14 1.09
N PHE A 15 -34.21 2.46 0.93
CA PHE A 15 -33.06 3.37 0.87
C PHE A 15 -32.41 3.62 2.23
N VAL A 16 -33.11 3.46 3.34
CA VAL A 16 -32.51 3.69 4.67
C VAL A 16 -31.64 2.50 5.08
N ILE A 17 -32.03 1.26 4.79
CA ILE A 17 -31.33 0.05 5.26
C ILE A 17 -29.92 -0.12 4.62
N ILE A 18 -29.68 0.48 3.44
CA ILE A 18 -28.37 0.46 2.76
C ILE A 18 -27.38 1.49 3.34
N TYR A 19 -27.86 2.50 4.06
CA TYR A 19 -27.03 3.56 4.67
C TYR A 19 -26.72 3.32 6.16
N TRP A 20 -27.14 2.17 6.70
CA TRP A 20 -26.68 1.67 8.00
C TRP A 20 -25.84 0.41 7.78
N TRP A 21 -24.89 0.44 6.84
CA TRP A 21 -23.75 -0.45 6.97
C TRP A 21 -22.99 0.03 8.20
N PRO A 22 -22.84 -0.77 9.26
CA PRO A 22 -21.95 -0.42 10.34
C PRO A 22 -20.57 -0.32 9.70
N GLN A 23 -20.00 0.89 9.63
CA GLN A 23 -18.55 1.05 9.51
C GLN A 23 -17.99 0.56 10.85
N GLY A 24 -18.04 -0.76 11.06
CA GLY A 24 -17.26 -1.37 12.12
C GLY A 24 -15.83 -0.99 11.82
N GLY A 25 -15.13 -0.41 12.79
CA GLY A 25 -13.68 -0.23 12.69
C GLY A 25 -13.10 -1.60 12.43
N HIS A 26 -12.80 -1.85 11.16
CA HIS A 26 -12.09 -3.03 10.75
C HIS A 26 -10.63 -2.77 11.14
N CYS A 27 -10.01 -3.80 11.69
CA CYS A 27 -8.63 -3.76 12.16
C CYS A 27 -7.85 -4.70 11.26
N LYS A 28 -7.15 -4.14 10.27
CA LYS A 28 -6.33 -4.90 9.34
C LYS A 28 -4.92 -5.02 9.91
N VAL A 29 -4.44 -6.26 9.96
CA VAL A 29 -3.03 -6.56 10.20
C VAL A 29 -2.47 -7.12 8.92
N TYR A 30 -1.60 -6.36 8.25
CA TYR A 30 -1.03 -6.78 6.98
C TYR A 30 -0.05 -7.93 7.13
N GLU A 31 -0.07 -8.83 6.16
CA GLU A 31 1.10 -9.68 5.89
C GLU A 31 2.20 -8.88 5.18
N ARG A 32 3.46 -9.23 5.45
CA ARG A 32 4.64 -8.50 4.94
C ARG A 32 4.61 -8.23 3.43
N CYS A 33 4.35 -9.27 2.64
CA CYS A 33 4.29 -9.15 1.17
C CYS A 33 2.96 -8.61 0.65
N GLU A 34 1.91 -8.64 1.45
CA GLU A 34 0.66 -7.95 1.14
C GLU A 34 0.90 -6.44 1.17
N LEU A 35 1.43 -5.91 2.27
CA LEU A 35 1.74 -4.49 2.40
C LEU A 35 2.74 -4.03 1.34
N ALA A 36 3.81 -4.79 1.08
CA ALA A 36 4.79 -4.45 0.05
C ALA A 36 4.15 -4.25 -1.33
N ARG A 37 3.22 -5.13 -1.72
CA ARG A 37 2.51 -5.03 -3.00
C ARG A 37 1.53 -3.87 -3.00
N GLU A 38 0.77 -3.67 -1.93
CA GLU A 38 -0.18 -2.57 -1.84
C GLU A 38 0.51 -1.20 -1.95
N LEU A 39 1.61 -0.99 -1.21
CA LEU A 39 2.41 0.23 -1.30
C LEU A 39 2.95 0.49 -2.71
N LYS A 40 3.38 -0.57 -3.42
CA LYS A 40 3.90 -0.47 -4.78
C LYS A 40 2.79 -0.20 -5.80
N GLU A 41 1.75 -1.03 -5.79
CA GLU A 41 0.74 -1.13 -6.85
C GLU A 41 -0.40 -0.12 -6.65
N ALA A 42 -0.92 0.02 -5.44
CA ALA A 42 -2.05 0.90 -5.15
C ALA A 42 -1.62 2.35 -4.86
N HIS A 43 -0.48 2.54 -4.18
CA HIS A 43 -0.04 3.87 -3.71
C HIS A 43 1.18 4.44 -4.45
N GLY A 44 1.77 3.68 -5.38
CA GLY A 44 2.86 4.14 -6.23
C GLY A 44 4.08 4.61 -5.44
N ILE A 45 4.42 3.91 -4.36
CA ILE A 45 5.68 4.13 -3.64
C ILE A 45 6.84 3.62 -4.53
N PRO A 46 7.93 4.40 -4.67
CA PRO A 46 9.10 3.97 -5.45
C PRO A 46 9.63 2.61 -4.98
N GLU A 47 10.00 1.75 -5.92
CA GLU A 47 10.41 0.36 -5.62
C GLU A 47 11.62 0.28 -4.67
N ASP A 48 12.55 1.23 -4.79
CA ASP A 48 13.72 1.37 -3.92
C ASP A 48 13.39 1.81 -2.49
N GLN A 49 12.15 2.26 -2.24
CA GLN A 49 11.67 2.68 -0.91
C GLN A 49 10.78 1.64 -0.23
N ILE A 50 10.19 0.69 -0.97
CA ILE A 50 9.19 -0.25 -0.43
C ILE A 50 9.76 -1.02 0.77
N ALA A 51 10.98 -1.53 0.64
CA ALA A 51 11.63 -2.30 1.70
C ALA A 51 11.73 -1.52 3.02
N THR A 52 12.10 -0.23 2.94
CA THR A 52 12.21 0.65 4.10
C THR A 52 10.84 0.97 4.70
N TRP A 53 9.83 1.26 3.87
CA TRP A 53 8.47 1.53 4.36
C TRP A 53 7.85 0.31 5.07
N VAL A 54 8.04 -0.90 4.53
CA VAL A 54 7.58 -2.13 5.18
C VAL A 54 8.36 -2.40 6.47
N CYS A 55 9.67 -2.12 6.50
CA CYS A 55 10.46 -2.20 7.73
C CYS A 55 9.93 -1.25 8.82
N ILE A 56 9.65 0.00 8.47
CA ILE A 56 9.09 1.00 9.39
C ILE A 56 7.74 0.52 9.92
N ALA A 57 6.80 0.15 9.04
CA ALA A 57 5.48 -0.35 9.46
C ALA A 57 5.58 -1.58 10.39
N LYS A 58 6.56 -2.47 10.17
CA LYS A 58 6.79 -3.60 11.10
C LYS A 58 7.15 -3.10 12.50
N HIS A 59 8.10 -2.18 12.59
CA HIS A 59 8.67 -1.76 13.86
C HIS A 59 7.82 -0.72 14.60
N GLU A 60 7.04 0.08 13.88
CA GLU A 60 6.11 1.05 14.45
C GLU A 60 4.83 0.38 14.96
N SER A 61 4.15 -0.42 14.13
CA SER A 61 2.78 -0.88 14.42
C SER A 61 2.60 -2.40 14.39
N GLN A 62 3.65 -3.17 14.13
CA GLN A 62 3.54 -4.61 13.81
C GLN A 62 2.59 -4.89 12.64
N PHE A 63 2.51 -3.96 11.67
CA PHE A 63 1.61 -4.00 10.51
C PHE A 63 0.11 -3.81 10.82
N ASN A 64 -0.24 -3.42 12.04
CA ASN A 64 -1.62 -3.17 12.45
C ASN A 64 -2.05 -1.75 12.07
N THR A 65 -3.08 -1.62 11.23
CA THR A 65 -3.59 -0.32 10.78
C THR A 65 -4.34 0.43 11.88
N SER A 66 -4.86 -0.25 12.91
CA SER A 66 -5.53 0.40 14.06
C SER A 66 -4.62 0.56 15.28
N ALA A 67 -3.29 0.56 15.09
CA ALA A 67 -2.35 0.71 16.20
C ALA A 67 -2.37 2.13 16.76
N VAL A 68 -2.43 2.25 18.09
CA VAL A 68 -2.32 3.52 18.80
C VAL A 68 -1.23 3.44 19.86
N GLY A 69 -0.22 4.28 19.72
CA GLY A 69 0.88 4.45 20.66
C GLY A 69 0.67 5.66 21.58
N HIS A 70 1.00 5.52 22.86
CA HIS A 70 0.89 6.60 23.86
C HIS A 70 2.19 6.79 24.65
N LEU A 71 3.32 6.40 24.07
CA LEU A 71 4.61 6.37 24.77
C LEU A 71 5.39 7.69 24.63
N ASN A 72 4.83 8.70 23.97
CA ASN A 72 5.48 10.00 23.81
C ASN A 72 5.51 10.79 25.12
N ALA A 73 6.67 11.35 25.45
CA ALA A 73 6.90 12.06 26.70
C ALA A 73 6.08 13.35 26.86
N ASP A 74 5.58 13.92 25.76
CA ASP A 74 4.71 15.10 25.72
C ASP A 74 3.22 14.77 25.83
N GLY A 75 2.86 13.49 25.90
CA GLY A 75 1.49 13.01 25.99
C GLY A 75 0.76 12.91 24.64
N SER A 76 1.44 13.16 23.52
CA SER A 76 0.88 12.96 22.17
C SER A 76 0.68 11.46 21.85
N GLY A 77 -0.30 11.18 21.01
CA GLY A 77 -0.56 9.86 20.46
C GLY A 77 0.11 9.67 19.09
N ASP A 78 0.49 8.44 18.78
CA ASP A 78 0.90 8.02 17.44
C ASP A 78 -0.11 7.03 16.87
N HIS A 79 -0.54 7.29 15.64
CA HIS A 79 -1.73 6.66 15.07
C HIS A 79 -1.42 5.88 13.81
N GLY A 80 -2.03 4.71 13.70
CA GLY A 80 -2.10 3.96 12.46
C GLY A 80 -0.87 3.14 12.11
N LEU A 81 -0.85 2.68 10.86
CA LEU A 81 0.16 1.79 10.31
C LEU A 81 1.58 2.35 10.43
N PHE A 82 1.72 3.68 10.29
CA PHE A 82 3.01 4.38 10.32
C PHE A 82 3.24 5.19 11.60
N GLN A 83 2.41 5.03 12.62
CA GLN A 83 2.51 5.74 13.92
C GLN A 83 2.70 7.25 13.71
N ILE A 84 1.72 7.86 13.05
CA ILE A 84 1.70 9.28 12.71
C ILE A 84 1.20 10.07 13.92
N SER A 85 2.02 11.01 14.41
CA SER A 85 1.73 11.78 15.62
C SER A 85 0.56 12.78 15.49
N ASP A 86 -0.32 12.80 16.49
CA ASP A 86 -1.39 13.80 16.66
C ASP A 86 -0.90 15.18 17.06
N LEU A 87 0.38 15.33 17.38
CA LEU A 87 0.99 16.62 17.72
C LEU A 87 1.08 17.56 16.52
N TYR A 88 1.32 17.01 15.32
CA TYR A 88 1.61 17.81 14.11
C TYR A 88 0.87 17.36 12.85
N TRP A 89 0.39 16.12 12.77
CA TRP A 89 -0.02 15.55 11.48
C TRP A 89 -1.52 15.30 11.40
N CYS A 90 -2.10 14.66 12.42
CA CYS A 90 -3.54 14.43 12.55
C CYS A 90 -4.13 15.22 13.74
N SER A 91 -5.42 15.06 14.03
CA SER A 91 -6.07 15.62 15.23
C SER A 91 -7.18 14.70 15.73
N PRO A 92 -7.40 14.67 17.05
CA PRO A 92 -8.72 14.49 17.62
C PRO A 92 -9.30 15.81 18.22
N PRO A 93 -10.60 16.12 18.02
CA PRO A 93 -11.38 15.85 16.82
C PRO A 93 -11.14 16.93 15.74
N GLY A 94 -11.32 16.57 14.47
CA GLY A 94 -11.26 17.50 13.35
C GLY A 94 -10.24 17.09 12.29
N LYS A 95 -10.04 17.95 11.30
CA LYS A 95 -9.00 17.75 10.28
C LYS A 95 -7.67 18.24 10.85
N GLY A 96 -6.73 17.31 10.94
CA GLY A 96 -5.42 17.52 11.53
C GLY A 96 -4.60 18.62 10.87
N TRP A 97 -3.62 19.09 11.61
CA TRP A 97 -2.81 20.27 11.30
C TRP A 97 -2.22 20.23 9.88
N VAL A 98 -1.23 19.37 9.65
CA VAL A 98 -0.51 19.37 8.38
C VAL A 98 -1.17 18.43 7.38
N CYS A 99 -1.57 17.22 7.76
CA CYS A 99 -2.13 16.26 6.80
C CYS A 99 -3.61 16.52 6.46
N GLY A 100 -4.35 17.26 7.28
CA GLY A 100 -5.74 17.58 7.01
C GLY A 100 -6.70 16.41 7.24
N VAL A 101 -6.30 15.43 8.05
CA VAL A 101 -7.01 14.18 8.36
C VAL A 101 -7.25 14.06 9.87
N SER A 102 -8.35 13.44 10.27
CA SER A 102 -8.54 13.05 11.67
C SER A 102 -7.66 11.84 12.00
N CYS A 103 -7.27 11.69 13.27
CA CYS A 103 -6.47 10.51 13.65
C CYS A 103 -7.25 9.21 13.50
N ALA A 104 -8.59 9.24 13.59
CA ALA A 104 -9.45 8.08 13.36
C ALA A 104 -9.43 7.59 11.90
N GLU A 105 -9.21 8.47 10.93
CA GLU A 105 -9.03 8.06 9.52
C GLU A 105 -7.73 7.26 9.34
N LEU A 106 -6.70 7.55 10.14
CA LEU A 106 -5.43 6.80 10.14
C LEU A 106 -5.51 5.47 10.90
N GLU A 107 -6.63 5.16 11.54
CA GLU A 107 -6.79 3.97 12.39
C GLU A 107 -7.71 2.90 11.76
N ASP A 108 -8.14 3.11 10.51
CA ASP A 108 -9.04 2.21 9.78
C ASP A 108 -8.28 1.22 8.86
N ASP A 109 -8.99 0.51 7.99
CA ASP A 109 -8.39 -0.47 7.07
C ASP A 109 -7.80 0.16 5.79
N ASP A 110 -8.29 1.34 5.38
CA ASP A 110 -7.91 2.02 4.13
C ASP A 110 -6.70 2.91 4.36
N ILE A 111 -5.51 2.37 4.11
CA ILE A 111 -4.24 3.09 4.35
C ILE A 111 -3.95 4.22 3.34
N LYS A 112 -4.93 4.65 2.55
CA LYS A 112 -4.72 5.66 1.51
C LYS A 112 -4.30 7.00 2.09
N ASP A 113 -4.99 7.48 3.12
CA ASP A 113 -4.66 8.73 3.77
C ASP A 113 -3.42 8.61 4.65
N ASP A 114 -3.16 7.44 5.27
CA ASP A 114 -1.88 7.11 5.91
C ASP A 114 -0.71 7.33 4.94
N VAL A 115 -0.76 6.69 3.77
CA VAL A 115 0.34 6.73 2.80
C VAL A 115 0.51 8.15 2.23
N VAL A 116 -0.59 8.89 2.02
CA VAL A 116 -0.53 10.30 1.60
C VAL A 116 0.15 11.15 2.67
N CYS A 117 -0.21 10.97 3.94
CA CYS A 117 0.39 11.71 5.04
C CYS A 117 1.86 11.33 5.24
N ALA A 118 2.20 10.04 5.25
CA ALA A 118 3.57 9.55 5.35
C ALA A 118 4.47 10.08 4.23
N LYS A 119 4.00 10.14 2.98
CA LYS A 119 4.74 10.78 1.86
C LYS A 119 4.98 12.27 2.10
N ARG A 120 4.04 12.98 2.75
CA ARG A 120 4.20 14.39 3.10
C ARG A 120 5.26 14.57 4.18
N ILE A 121 5.21 13.76 5.23
CA ILE A 121 6.22 13.70 6.30
C ILE A 121 7.60 13.43 5.71
N TYR A 122 7.71 12.38 4.89
CA TYR A 122 8.95 12.01 4.20
C TYR A 122 9.52 13.19 3.40
N ARG A 123 8.71 13.87 2.59
CA ARG A 123 9.18 15.03 1.80
C ARG A 123 9.62 16.20 2.66
N GLN A 124 8.96 16.43 3.79
CA GLN A 124 9.34 17.49 4.72
C GLN A 124 10.68 17.18 5.39
N HIS A 125 10.85 15.96 5.92
CA HIS A 125 12.11 15.55 6.53
C HIS A 125 13.25 15.43 5.51
N GLN A 126 12.96 15.02 4.27
CA GLN A 126 13.93 15.00 3.17
C GLN A 126 14.55 16.39 2.94
N ARG A 127 13.77 17.47 3.10
CA ARG A 127 14.27 18.85 2.98
C ARG A 127 15.06 19.31 4.20
N ILE A 128 14.79 18.75 5.37
CA ILE A 128 15.40 19.15 6.65
C ILE A 128 16.72 18.41 6.89
N SER A 129 16.73 17.09 6.74
CA SER A 129 17.85 16.20 7.10
C SER A 129 18.59 15.61 5.90
N GLY A 130 18.05 15.76 4.68
CA GLY A 130 18.56 15.06 3.50
C GLY A 130 18.15 13.58 3.43
N ASN A 131 17.37 13.07 4.39
CA ASN A 131 16.80 11.73 4.36
C ASN A 131 15.39 11.74 4.98
N GLY A 132 14.36 11.56 4.15
CA GLY A 132 12.97 11.60 4.60
C GLY A 132 12.59 10.54 5.65
N PHE A 133 13.28 9.40 5.71
CA PHE A 133 12.97 8.34 6.66
C PHE A 133 13.40 8.66 8.10
N THR A 134 14.22 9.70 8.32
CA THR A 134 14.61 10.10 9.69
C THR A 134 13.46 10.76 10.47
N ALA A 135 12.24 10.82 9.90
CA ALA A 135 11.05 11.19 10.64
C ALA A 135 10.57 10.11 11.62
N TRP A 136 10.89 8.84 11.34
CA TRP A 136 10.49 7.70 12.17
C TRP A 136 11.63 7.29 13.11
N ALA A 137 11.34 7.23 14.40
CA ALA A 137 12.34 6.91 15.43
C ALA A 137 12.95 5.51 15.23
N VAL A 138 12.16 4.56 14.71
CA VAL A 138 12.60 3.19 14.44
C VAL A 138 13.61 3.10 13.28
N TYR A 139 13.63 4.08 12.37
CA TYR A 139 14.38 3.98 11.11
C TYR A 139 15.88 3.78 11.36
N ALA A 140 16.49 4.63 12.19
CA ALA A 140 17.93 4.61 12.43
C ALA A 140 18.39 3.27 13.02
N MET A 141 17.57 2.66 13.87
CA MET A 141 17.91 1.42 14.58
C MET A 141 17.66 0.17 13.74
N TYR A 142 16.59 0.15 12.94
CA TYR A 142 16.10 -1.09 12.33
C TYR A 142 16.12 -1.10 10.79
N CYS A 143 16.07 0.07 10.15
CA CYS A 143 15.72 0.17 8.72
C CYS A 143 16.72 0.98 7.87
N ALA A 144 17.79 1.53 8.49
CA ALA A 144 18.66 2.50 7.84
C ALA A 144 19.62 1.90 6.79
N SER A 145 20.00 0.63 6.92
CA SER A 145 20.81 -0.05 5.91
C SER A 145 19.94 -0.78 4.90
N LYS A 146 20.43 -0.88 3.67
CA LYS A 146 19.76 -1.61 2.60
C LYS A 146 19.53 -3.07 2.99
N GLU A 147 20.53 -3.72 3.57
CA GLU A 147 20.46 -5.13 3.99
C GLU A 147 19.41 -5.32 5.09
N ALA A 148 19.27 -4.37 6.01
CA ALA A 148 18.28 -4.42 7.08
C ALA A 148 16.86 -4.26 6.53
N ALA A 149 16.66 -3.43 5.50
CA ALA A 149 15.38 -3.21 4.85
C ALA A 149 15.02 -4.32 3.85
N ASP A 150 15.94 -4.79 3.01
CA ASP A 150 15.66 -5.68 1.87
C ASP A 150 15.03 -7.01 2.29
N LYS A 151 15.34 -7.52 3.49
CA LYS A 151 14.69 -8.72 4.05
C LYS A 151 13.15 -8.57 4.15
N PHE A 152 12.64 -7.34 4.19
CA PHE A 152 11.21 -7.06 4.27
C PHE A 152 10.49 -7.22 2.94
N VAL A 153 11.19 -7.27 1.81
CA VAL A 153 10.62 -7.53 0.48
C VAL A 153 11.11 -8.82 -0.15
N ASP A 154 12.01 -9.54 0.53
CA ASP A 154 12.50 -10.83 0.05
C ASP A 154 11.35 -11.81 -0.19
N GLY A 155 11.37 -12.48 -1.35
CA GLY A 155 10.32 -13.39 -1.82
C GLY A 155 9.00 -12.75 -2.29
N CYS A 156 8.75 -11.45 -2.08
CA CYS A 156 7.44 -10.84 -2.35
C CYS A 156 7.07 -10.71 -3.83
N TYR A 157 8.05 -10.72 -4.73
CA TYR A 157 7.84 -10.52 -6.18
C TYR A 157 8.15 -11.78 -7.02
N SER A 158 8.35 -12.93 -6.37
CA SER A 158 8.82 -14.16 -7.02
C SER A 158 7.85 -14.72 -8.08
N GLU A 159 6.54 -14.50 -7.93
CA GLU A 159 5.54 -14.94 -8.92
C GLU A 159 5.60 -14.13 -10.24
N GLY A 160 6.01 -12.86 -10.19
CA GLY A 160 6.23 -12.02 -11.38
C GLY A 160 7.49 -12.39 -12.17
N ILE A 161 8.52 -12.90 -11.48
CA ILE A 161 9.79 -13.31 -12.11
C ILE A 161 9.62 -14.66 -12.82
N LYS A 162 8.90 -15.61 -12.19
CA LYS A 162 8.61 -16.92 -12.82
C LYS A 162 7.79 -16.75 -14.10
N THR A 163 6.75 -15.92 -14.05
CA THR A 163 5.87 -15.67 -15.21
C THR A 163 6.64 -15.00 -16.35
N LYS A 164 7.42 -13.96 -16.09
CA LYS A 164 8.26 -13.31 -17.11
C LYS A 164 9.32 -14.25 -17.69
N ALA A 165 10.00 -15.04 -16.86
CA ALA A 165 10.99 -16.01 -17.32
C ALA A 165 10.35 -17.12 -18.17
N LEU A 166 9.13 -17.55 -17.83
CA LEU A 166 8.35 -18.50 -18.63
C LEU A 166 7.95 -17.90 -19.98
N GLU A 167 7.47 -16.66 -20.00
CA GLU A 167 7.13 -15.94 -21.24
C GLU A 167 8.36 -15.79 -22.15
N GLU A 168 9.49 -15.33 -21.62
CA GLU A 168 10.75 -15.22 -22.38
C GLU A 168 11.24 -16.58 -22.93
N ALA A 169 11.04 -17.66 -22.17
CA ALA A 169 11.39 -19.01 -22.60
C ALA A 169 10.46 -19.54 -23.70
N VAL A 170 9.16 -19.21 -23.65
CA VAL A 170 8.18 -19.56 -24.70
C VAL A 170 8.51 -18.82 -25.99
N VAL A 171 8.73 -17.51 -25.93
CA VAL A 171 9.11 -16.69 -27.10
C VAL A 171 10.38 -17.24 -27.76
N ARG A 172 11.41 -17.59 -26.96
CA ARG A 172 12.64 -18.21 -27.49
C ARG A 172 12.37 -19.49 -28.27
N LYS A 173 11.50 -20.36 -27.78
CA LYS A 173 11.14 -21.62 -28.47
C LYS A 173 10.44 -21.37 -29.80
N GLU A 174 9.55 -20.38 -29.85
CA GLU A 174 8.82 -20.03 -31.08
C GLU A 174 9.73 -19.42 -32.15
N VAL A 175 10.65 -18.54 -31.76
CA VAL A 175 11.66 -17.97 -32.66
C VAL A 175 12.54 -19.07 -33.27
N VAL A 176 13.01 -20.03 -32.45
CA VAL A 176 13.81 -21.16 -32.93
C VAL A 176 13.02 -22.05 -33.91
N LYS A 177 11.75 -22.33 -33.62
CA LYS A 177 10.88 -23.12 -34.50
C LYS A 177 10.68 -22.44 -35.86
N THR A 178 10.49 -21.12 -35.84
CA THR A 178 10.29 -20.31 -37.06
C THR A 178 11.55 -20.25 -37.92
N SER A 179 12.71 -20.08 -37.30
CA SER A 179 14.01 -20.09 -37.99
C SER A 179 14.30 -21.42 -38.69
N LYS A 180 14.08 -22.55 -37.99
CA LYS A 180 14.26 -23.90 -38.59
C LYS A 180 13.33 -24.15 -39.78
N LYS A 181 12.09 -23.66 -39.71
CA LYS A 181 11.10 -23.75 -40.81
C LYS A 181 11.53 -22.93 -42.03
N TYR A 182 12.12 -21.76 -41.81
CA TYR A 182 12.64 -20.91 -42.90
C TYR A 182 13.84 -21.53 -43.60
N GLN A 183 14.83 -22.04 -42.84
CA GLN A 183 16.00 -22.72 -43.42
C GLN A 183 15.61 -23.96 -44.24
N THR A 184 14.69 -24.78 -43.72
CA THR A 184 14.20 -25.95 -44.47
C THR A 184 13.52 -25.51 -45.77
N LYS A 185 12.64 -24.50 -45.74
CA LYS A 185 11.96 -24.01 -46.95
C LYS A 185 12.94 -23.51 -48.03
N ASN A 186 14.02 -22.84 -47.63
CA ASN A 186 15.03 -22.34 -48.56
C ASN A 186 15.90 -23.45 -49.15
N ILE A 187 16.21 -24.51 -48.38
CA ILE A 187 16.94 -25.68 -48.87
C ILE A 187 16.14 -26.39 -49.97
N TRP A 188 14.83 -26.58 -49.79
CA TRP A 188 13.96 -27.18 -50.82
C TRP A 188 13.77 -26.31 -52.07
N ASN A 189 13.88 -24.98 -51.94
CA ASN A 189 13.74 -24.04 -53.07
C ASN A 189 15.05 -23.84 -53.87
N SER A 190 16.19 -24.35 -53.39
CA SER A 190 17.51 -24.16 -54.03
C SER A 190 17.98 -25.37 -54.85
N GLY A 191 17.18 -26.44 -54.90
CA GLY A 191 17.48 -27.67 -55.65
C GLY A 191 16.62 -27.81 -56.90
N ILE A 192 16.88 -26.98 -57.91
CA ILE A 192 16.55 -27.18 -59.34
C ILE A 192 17.72 -26.63 -60.15
#